data_AF-A0A969HTW0-F1
#
_entry.id   AF-A0A969HTW0-F1
#
_cell.length_a   1.000
_cell.length_b   1.000
_cell.length_c   1.000
_cell.angle_alpha   90.00
_cell.angle_beta   90.00
_cell.angle_gamma   90.00
#
_symmetry.space_group_name_H-M   'P 1'
#
loop_
_entity.id
_entity.type
_entity.pdbx_description
1 polymer ?
#
loop_
_entity_poly.entity_id
_entity_poly.type
_entity_poly.pdbx_seq_one_letter_code
_entity_poly.pdbx_strand_id
1 'polypeptide(L)'
;ASSAFAFYEEAFRAAGIPYLTTAGRGYYIRNEVQDLIHLLRVLSDPSDDLALVGVLRSPLFALDDATIVRLRLANRRSLWDALLDSAEADTVLQFARATLHELYQQRAHLTVPELLRAALNQTGYLATISALPNGVQRCANVEKLIEAARRTSTTSLGDFSAYLEELLNASPREGEAPLEAAGSVRLMTVHASKGLEFPVVVLPDLGRGSPPNRETWLAQRSYGFALRLRDERGERAPSTAYRLALHDEQQMEQAEHERLLYVALTRTIDYLILSGDETHRKKQNWLATLLAIVQQDDAAVLAPLQIYHHTPSDTVA
;
A
#
# COMPACT_ATOMS: atom_id res chain seq x y z
N ALA A 1 -6.00 -6.39 3.48
CA ALA A 1 -4.79 -5.91 4.17
C ALA A 1 -5.19 -4.84 5.19
N SER A 2 -4.53 -4.81 6.33
CA SER A 2 -4.87 -3.91 7.45
C SER A 2 -4.47 -2.47 7.12
N SER A 3 -5.34 -1.49 7.41
CA SER A 3 -4.98 -0.07 7.34
C SER A 3 -3.93 0.34 8.38
N ALA A 4 -3.63 -0.53 9.35
CA ALA A 4 -2.68 -0.24 10.42
C ALA A 4 -1.22 -0.25 9.96
N PHE A 5 -0.87 -0.91 8.85
CA PHE A 5 0.53 -1.03 8.41
C PHE A 5 1.19 0.33 8.17
N ALA A 6 0.47 1.31 7.64
CA ALA A 6 1.02 2.63 7.34
C ALA A 6 1.66 3.32 8.57
N PHE A 7 1.07 3.17 9.77
CA PHE A 7 1.63 3.75 10.99
C PHE A 7 2.95 3.09 11.39
N TYR A 8 3.04 1.77 11.26
CA TYR A 8 4.27 1.03 11.54
C TYR A 8 5.35 1.31 10.48
N GLU A 9 4.97 1.35 9.21
CA GLU A 9 5.87 1.71 8.10
C GLU A 9 6.49 3.09 8.31
N GLU A 10 5.70 4.09 8.73
CA GLU A 10 6.21 5.42 9.04
C GLU A 10 7.14 5.42 10.26
N ALA A 11 6.77 4.70 11.32
CA ALA A 11 7.58 4.61 12.53
C ALA A 11 8.93 3.94 12.27
N PHE A 12 8.95 2.82 11.52
CA PHE A 12 10.20 2.17 11.12
C PHE A 12 11.05 3.07 10.23
N ARG A 13 10.44 3.82 9.30
CA ARG A 13 11.16 4.79 8.46
C ARG A 13 11.78 5.91 9.29
N ALA A 14 11.03 6.49 10.22
CA ALA A 14 11.52 7.54 11.11
C ALA A 14 12.67 7.06 12.01
N ALA A 15 12.64 5.79 12.43
CA ALA A 15 13.68 5.16 13.23
C ALA A 15 14.88 4.61 12.41
N GLY A 16 14.82 4.67 11.07
CA GLY A 16 15.86 4.10 10.21
C GLY A 16 15.94 2.56 10.25
N ILE A 17 14.87 1.89 10.67
CA ILE A 17 14.80 0.42 10.77
C ILE A 17 14.36 -0.15 9.41
N PRO A 18 15.17 -1.00 8.74
CA PRO A 18 14.78 -1.64 7.49
C PRO A 18 13.58 -2.56 7.70
N TYR A 19 12.56 -2.47 6.83
CA TYR A 19 11.35 -3.28 6.95
C TYR A 19 10.81 -3.75 5.61
N LEU A 20 10.02 -4.83 5.63
CA LEU A 20 9.37 -5.46 4.47
C LEU A 20 7.91 -5.74 4.75
N THR A 21 7.01 -5.26 3.90
CA THR A 21 5.57 -5.51 4.05
C THR A 21 5.10 -6.63 3.12
N THR A 22 4.86 -7.84 3.65
CA THR A 22 4.55 -9.06 2.87
C THR A 22 3.12 -9.09 2.29
N ALA A 23 2.32 -8.06 2.55
CA ALA A 23 0.98 -7.89 1.97
C ALA A 23 0.61 -6.39 1.95
N GLY A 24 1.53 -5.57 1.43
CA GLY A 24 1.33 -4.13 1.32
C GLY A 24 0.08 -3.78 0.51
N ARG A 25 -0.48 -2.60 0.77
CA ARG A 25 -1.38 -1.92 -0.16
C ARG A 25 -0.63 -0.75 -0.74
N GLY A 26 -1.08 -0.30 -1.90
CA GLY A 26 -0.64 0.98 -2.41
C GLY A 26 0.69 0.95 -3.16
N TYR A 27 1.09 -0.21 -3.69
CA TYR A 27 2.12 -0.26 -4.73
C TYR A 27 1.86 0.77 -5.83
N TYR A 28 0.63 0.78 -6.35
CA TYR A 28 0.24 1.69 -7.41
C TYR A 28 0.21 3.17 -7.02
N ILE A 29 0.13 3.52 -5.74
CA ILE A 29 0.16 4.93 -5.30
C ILE A 29 1.58 5.40 -4.97
N ARG A 30 2.60 4.53 -5.07
CA ARG A 30 3.99 4.94 -4.86
C ARG A 30 4.40 5.89 -5.99
N ASN A 31 5.12 6.96 -5.64
CA ASN A 31 5.49 8.02 -6.58
C ASN A 31 6.18 7.46 -7.81
N GLU A 32 7.16 6.55 -7.63
CA GLU A 32 7.92 6.01 -8.75
C GLU A 32 7.09 5.14 -9.70
N VAL A 33 6.00 4.55 -9.21
CA VAL A 33 5.05 3.77 -10.02
C VAL A 33 4.09 4.73 -10.73
N GLN A 34 3.62 5.77 -10.05
CA GLN A 34 2.77 6.82 -10.63
C GLN A 34 3.49 7.58 -11.74
N ASP A 35 4.77 7.92 -11.57
CA ASP A 35 5.57 8.61 -12.58
C ASP A 35 5.63 7.82 -13.89
N LEU A 36 5.82 6.50 -13.80
CA LEU A 36 5.84 5.61 -14.96
C LEU A 36 4.45 5.35 -15.54
N ILE A 37 3.40 5.26 -14.72
CA ILE A 37 2.01 5.18 -15.20
C ILE A 37 1.65 6.45 -15.98
N HIS A 38 1.97 7.63 -15.45
CA HIS A 38 1.74 8.89 -16.15
C HIS A 38 2.51 8.95 -17.47
N LEU A 39 3.76 8.48 -17.50
CA LEU A 39 4.51 8.39 -18.76
C LEU A 39 3.79 7.53 -19.80
N LEU A 40 3.34 6.33 -19.42
CA LEU A 40 2.62 5.45 -20.34
C LEU A 40 1.30 6.07 -20.82
N ARG A 41 0.56 6.74 -19.92
CA ARG A 41 -0.67 7.48 -20.27
C ARG A 41 -0.41 8.57 -21.30
N VAL A 42 0.62 9.39 -21.11
CA VAL A 42 1.01 10.45 -22.05
C VAL A 42 1.40 9.88 -23.42
N LEU A 43 2.16 8.78 -23.43
CA LEU A 43 2.57 8.12 -24.68
C LEU A 43 1.39 7.48 -25.40
N SER A 44 0.37 7.02 -24.67
CA SER A 44 -0.86 6.45 -25.23
C SER A 44 -1.81 7.55 -25.73
N ASP A 45 -2.03 8.58 -24.93
CA ASP A 45 -2.90 9.73 -25.19
C ASP A 45 -2.20 11.05 -24.81
N PRO A 46 -1.59 11.75 -25.79
CA PRO A 46 -0.96 13.04 -25.56
C PRO A 46 -1.90 14.15 -25.10
N SER A 47 -3.23 13.95 -25.17
CA SER A 47 -4.20 14.94 -24.69
C SER A 47 -4.40 14.90 -23.17
N ASP A 48 -3.83 13.91 -22.48
CA ASP A 48 -3.84 13.80 -21.02
C ASP A 48 -2.89 14.82 -20.37
N ASP A 49 -3.35 16.07 -20.31
CA ASP A 49 -2.62 17.19 -19.70
C ASP A 49 -2.21 16.89 -18.25
N LEU A 50 -3.03 16.15 -17.49
CA LEU A 50 -2.75 15.83 -16.08
C LEU A 50 -1.56 14.88 -15.97
N ALA A 51 -1.57 13.80 -16.76
CA ALA A 51 -0.45 12.87 -16.79
C ALA A 51 0.82 13.58 -17.30
N LEU A 52 0.71 14.46 -18.29
CA LEU A 52 1.85 15.22 -18.81
C LEU A 52 2.45 16.14 -17.74
N VAL A 53 1.65 16.85 -16.96
CA VAL A 53 2.14 17.64 -15.81
C VAL A 53 2.85 16.73 -14.81
N GLY A 54 2.28 15.56 -14.50
CA GLY A 54 2.90 14.58 -13.59
C GLY A 54 4.28 14.16 -14.08
N VAL A 55 4.41 13.81 -15.36
CA VAL A 55 5.68 13.41 -15.98
C VAL A 55 6.70 14.55 -15.97
N LEU A 56 6.32 15.75 -16.39
CA LEU A 56 7.22 16.91 -16.45
C LEU A 56 7.76 17.30 -15.07
N ARG A 57 6.94 17.19 -14.03
CA ARG A 57 7.32 17.49 -12.63
C ARG A 57 8.09 16.35 -11.96
N SER A 58 7.94 15.12 -12.44
CA SER A 58 8.59 13.94 -11.86
C SER A 58 10.12 13.99 -11.97
N PRO A 59 10.86 13.11 -11.24
CA PRO A 59 12.31 12.98 -11.40
C PRO A 59 12.79 12.59 -12.81
N LEU A 60 11.89 12.28 -13.76
CA LEU A 60 12.24 12.09 -15.18
C LEU A 60 12.79 13.39 -15.80
N PHE A 61 12.20 14.54 -15.44
CA PHE A 61 12.53 15.82 -16.06
C PHE A 61 12.69 16.97 -15.06
N ALA A 62 12.03 16.92 -13.89
CA ALA A 62 12.15 17.89 -12.81
C ALA A 62 11.89 19.35 -13.21
N LEU A 63 10.93 19.59 -14.12
CA LEU A 63 10.49 20.96 -14.43
C LEU A 63 9.74 21.58 -13.25
N ASP A 64 9.97 22.87 -13.04
CA ASP A 64 9.27 23.65 -12.03
C ASP A 64 7.85 24.03 -12.49
N ASP A 65 6.99 24.28 -11.50
CA ASP A 65 5.59 24.65 -11.75
C ASP A 65 5.49 25.93 -12.60
N ALA A 66 6.45 26.86 -12.46
CA ALA A 66 6.48 28.09 -13.23
C ALA A 66 6.66 27.84 -14.73
N THR A 67 7.57 26.93 -15.12
CA THR A 67 7.77 26.58 -16.53
C THR A 67 6.58 25.87 -17.13
N ILE A 68 5.97 24.94 -16.38
CA ILE A 68 4.75 24.24 -16.80
C ILE A 68 3.59 25.22 -17.02
N VAL A 69 3.42 26.19 -16.12
CA VAL A 69 2.40 27.25 -16.27
C VAL A 69 2.69 28.12 -17.49
N ARG A 70 3.95 28.49 -17.77
CA ARG A 70 4.31 29.26 -18.97
C ARG A 70 3.93 28.50 -20.25
N LEU A 71 4.25 27.21 -20.34
CA LEU A 71 3.83 26.36 -21.48
C LEU A 71 2.31 26.38 -21.65
N ARG A 72 1.55 26.19 -20.58
CA ARG A 72 0.08 26.19 -20.65
C ARG A 72 -0.51 27.54 -21.06
N LEU A 73 0.15 28.64 -20.70
CA LEU A 73 -0.27 29.98 -21.12
C LEU A 73 0.06 30.25 -22.59
N ALA A 74 1.13 29.67 -23.12
CA ALA A 74 1.51 29.79 -24.53
C ALA A 74 0.53 29.05 -25.46
N ASN A 75 0.03 27.88 -25.06
CA ASN A 75 -1.03 27.16 -25.77
C ASN A 75 -2.06 26.58 -24.80
N ARG A 76 -3.29 27.14 -24.84
CA ARG A 76 -4.38 26.77 -23.92
C ARG A 76 -5.15 25.52 -24.33
N ARG A 77 -4.90 24.98 -25.53
CA ARG A 77 -5.66 23.83 -26.08
C ARG A 77 -5.05 22.49 -25.69
N SER A 78 -3.73 22.37 -25.78
CA SER A 78 -2.99 21.12 -25.56
C SER A 78 -1.64 21.45 -24.96
N LEU A 79 -1.33 20.89 -23.78
CA LEU A 79 -0.01 21.07 -23.18
C LEU A 79 1.07 20.32 -23.97
N TRP A 80 0.72 19.22 -24.63
CA TRP A 80 1.62 18.48 -25.51
C TRP A 80 2.06 19.32 -26.70
N ASP A 81 1.12 19.97 -27.39
CA ASP A 81 1.45 20.86 -28.51
C ASP A 81 2.26 22.05 -28.02
N ALA A 82 1.91 22.61 -26.85
CA ALA A 82 2.69 23.67 -26.20
C ALA A 82 4.16 23.25 -25.97
N LEU A 83 4.38 22.02 -25.52
CA LEU A 83 5.71 21.46 -25.29
C LEU A 83 6.48 21.31 -26.61
N LEU A 84 5.85 20.77 -27.65
CA LEU A 84 6.52 20.54 -28.95
C LEU A 84 6.84 21.84 -29.69
N ASP A 85 5.94 22.82 -29.64
CA ASP A 85 6.08 24.13 -30.29
C ASP A 85 6.98 25.09 -29.50
N SER A 86 7.36 24.75 -28.27
CA SER A 86 8.18 25.61 -27.43
C SER A 86 9.55 25.86 -28.06
N ALA A 87 9.87 27.15 -28.21
CA ALA A 87 11.18 27.64 -28.63
C ALA A 87 12.01 28.18 -27.44
N GLU A 88 11.59 27.90 -26.19
CA GLU A 88 12.33 28.34 -25.00
C GLU A 88 13.75 27.72 -24.98
N ALA A 89 14.73 28.54 -24.59
CA ALA A 89 16.14 28.16 -24.53
C ALA A 89 16.50 27.33 -23.28
N ASP A 90 15.52 26.96 -22.47
CA ASP A 90 15.70 26.16 -21.26
C ASP A 90 16.14 24.73 -21.61
N THR A 91 17.31 24.33 -21.11
CA THR A 91 17.92 23.03 -21.43
C THR A 91 17.11 21.85 -20.92
N VAL A 92 16.45 21.99 -19.76
CA VAL A 92 15.65 20.94 -19.15
C VAL A 92 14.36 20.74 -19.95
N LEU A 93 13.73 21.84 -20.35
CA LEU A 93 12.55 21.80 -21.20
C LEU A 93 12.87 21.23 -22.59
N GLN A 94 13.99 21.62 -23.19
CA GLN A 94 14.45 21.07 -24.46
C GLN A 94 14.71 19.56 -24.38
N PHE A 95 15.33 19.11 -23.28
CA PHE A 95 15.55 17.71 -23.01
C PHE A 95 14.23 16.95 -22.87
N ALA A 96 13.30 17.46 -22.05
CA ALA A 96 11.97 16.85 -21.87
C ALA A 96 11.20 16.72 -23.18
N ARG A 97 11.19 17.79 -23.99
CA ARG A 97 10.58 17.81 -25.32
C ARG A 97 11.19 16.77 -26.24
N ALA A 98 12.52 16.72 -26.34
CA ALA A 98 13.22 15.79 -27.23
C ALA A 98 12.96 14.33 -26.84
N THR A 99 13.11 14.00 -25.55
CA THR A 99 12.89 12.66 -25.01
C THR A 99 11.44 12.20 -25.19
N LEU A 100 10.45 13.02 -24.82
CA LEU A 100 9.05 12.64 -24.96
C LEU A 100 8.64 12.47 -26.42
N HIS A 101 9.12 13.35 -27.31
CA HIS A 101 8.85 13.22 -28.74
C HIS A 101 9.47 11.93 -29.30
N GLU A 102 10.72 11.60 -28.94
CA GLU A 102 11.38 10.38 -29.38
C GLU A 102 10.64 9.12 -28.90
N LEU A 103 10.33 9.03 -27.60
CA LEU A 103 9.58 7.91 -27.03
C LEU A 103 8.20 7.77 -27.68
N TYR A 104 7.54 8.90 -27.98
CA TYR A 104 6.27 8.89 -28.69
C TYR A 104 6.42 8.28 -30.08
N GLN A 105 7.45 8.62 -30.86
CA GLN A 105 7.66 8.00 -32.17
C GLN A 105 7.98 6.50 -32.08
N GLN A 106 8.69 6.08 -31.04
CA GLN A 106 9.07 4.67 -30.84
C GLN A 106 7.92 3.78 -30.36
N ARG A 107 6.81 4.35 -29.86
CA ARG A 107 5.68 3.59 -29.27
C ARG A 107 5.03 2.58 -30.21
N ALA A 108 5.13 2.78 -31.52
CA ALA A 108 4.58 1.88 -32.53
C ALA A 108 5.45 0.64 -32.78
N HIS A 109 6.70 0.65 -32.31
CA HIS A 109 7.71 -0.37 -32.61
C HIS A 109 8.27 -1.06 -31.37
N LEU A 110 8.09 -0.47 -30.20
CA LEU A 110 8.57 -1.01 -28.93
C LEU A 110 7.41 -1.55 -28.09
N THR A 111 7.68 -2.64 -27.38
CA THR A 111 6.80 -3.14 -26.32
C THR A 111 6.81 -2.21 -25.11
N VAL A 112 5.82 -2.33 -24.22
CA VAL A 112 5.76 -1.51 -22.98
C VAL A 112 7.02 -1.65 -22.11
N PRO A 113 7.54 -2.87 -21.84
CA PRO A 113 8.80 -3.02 -21.10
C PRO A 113 9.99 -2.31 -21.77
N GLU A 114 10.06 -2.33 -23.10
CA GLU A 114 11.12 -1.66 -23.87
C GLU A 114 10.98 -0.14 -23.83
N LEU A 115 9.76 0.40 -23.96
CA LEU A 115 9.48 1.82 -23.81
C LEU A 115 9.86 2.34 -22.42
N LEU A 116 9.46 1.62 -21.37
CA LEU A 116 9.85 1.96 -20.00
C LEU A 116 11.37 1.95 -19.86
N ARG A 117 12.05 0.91 -20.37
CA ARG A 117 13.52 0.83 -20.28
C ARG A 117 14.21 1.96 -21.06
N ALA A 118 13.71 2.30 -22.25
CA ALA A 118 14.20 3.42 -23.05
C ALA A 118 14.09 4.74 -22.28
N ALA A 119 12.92 5.01 -21.70
CA ALA A 119 12.69 6.22 -20.90
C ALA A 119 13.61 6.29 -19.67
N LEU A 120 13.74 5.19 -18.92
CA LEU A 120 14.61 5.11 -17.74
C LEU A 120 16.09 5.37 -18.10
N ASN A 121 16.55 4.83 -19.23
CA ASN A 121 17.93 4.98 -19.68
C ASN A 121 18.21 6.41 -20.18
N GLN A 122 17.30 6.99 -20.96
CA GLN A 122 17.47 8.35 -21.51
C GLN A 122 17.48 9.41 -20.41
N THR A 123 16.61 9.26 -19.39
CA THR A 123 16.45 10.24 -18.30
C THR A 123 17.39 10.03 -17.12
N GLY A 124 18.04 8.85 -17.02
CA GLY A 124 18.81 8.49 -15.83
C GLY A 124 17.94 8.30 -14.58
N TYR A 125 16.63 8.07 -14.74
CA TYR A 125 15.66 8.05 -13.65
C TYR A 125 16.02 7.13 -12.49
N LEU A 126 16.51 5.91 -12.77
CA LEU A 126 16.92 4.96 -11.74
C LEU A 126 18.06 5.52 -10.87
N ALA A 127 19.01 6.24 -11.46
CA ALA A 127 20.09 6.88 -10.71
C ALA A 127 19.53 7.95 -9.77
N THR A 128 18.60 8.77 -10.26
CA THR A 128 17.95 9.83 -9.47
C THR A 128 17.17 9.26 -8.29
N ILE A 129 16.28 8.28 -8.51
CA ILE A 129 15.45 7.72 -7.43
C ILE A 129 16.26 6.86 -6.45
N SER A 130 17.39 6.29 -6.88
CA SER A 130 18.27 5.50 -6.00
C SER A 130 18.93 6.33 -4.91
N ALA A 131 19.12 7.64 -5.16
CA ALA A 131 19.69 8.58 -4.19
C ALA A 131 18.64 9.16 -3.21
N LEU A 132 17.35 8.90 -3.45
CA LEU A 132 16.26 9.33 -2.56
C LEU A 132 16.10 8.38 -1.36
N PRO A 133 15.40 8.81 -0.29
CA PRO A 133 15.03 7.90 0.80
C PRO A 133 14.31 6.66 0.26
N ASN A 134 14.74 5.49 0.76
CA ASN A 134 14.30 4.17 0.33
C ASN A 134 14.58 3.87 -1.16
N GLY A 135 15.64 4.44 -1.73
CA GLY A 135 16.00 4.29 -3.15
C GLY A 135 16.04 2.84 -3.64
N VAL A 136 16.53 1.90 -2.81
CA VAL A 136 16.54 0.46 -3.13
C VAL A 136 15.11 -0.08 -3.36
N GLN A 137 14.14 0.30 -2.52
CA GLN A 137 12.74 -0.10 -2.65
C GLN A 137 12.08 0.53 -3.87
N ARG A 138 12.39 1.81 -4.15
CA ARG A 138 11.88 2.51 -5.33
C ARG A 138 12.36 1.83 -6.62
N CYS A 139 13.65 1.52 -6.70
CA CYS A 139 14.21 0.77 -7.85
C CYS A 139 13.54 -0.61 -7.99
N ALA A 140 13.31 -1.33 -6.89
CA ALA A 140 12.63 -2.62 -6.93
C ALA A 140 11.16 -2.48 -7.38
N ASN A 141 10.45 -1.42 -6.98
CA ASN A 141 9.10 -1.13 -7.45
C ASN A 141 9.07 -0.87 -8.96
N VAL A 142 10.06 -0.13 -9.49
CA VAL A 142 10.19 0.08 -10.94
C VAL A 142 10.41 -1.24 -11.69
N GLU A 143 11.34 -2.08 -11.22
CA GLU A 143 11.57 -3.40 -11.85
C GLU A 143 10.34 -4.30 -11.79
N LYS A 144 9.60 -4.26 -10.68
CA LYS A 144 8.33 -4.97 -10.54
C LYS A 144 7.31 -4.53 -11.59
N LEU A 145 7.22 -3.23 -11.91
CA LEU A 145 6.30 -2.73 -12.94
C LEU A 145 6.69 -3.24 -14.32
N ILE A 146 7.98 -3.23 -14.65
CA ILE A 146 8.50 -3.73 -15.93
C ILE A 146 8.22 -5.23 -16.06
N GLU A 147 8.43 -5.99 -15.00
CA GLU A 147 8.16 -7.43 -14.98
C GLU A 147 6.66 -7.73 -15.08
N ALA A 148 5.80 -6.94 -14.42
CA ALA A 148 4.36 -7.02 -14.61
C ALA A 148 3.98 -6.80 -16.08
N ALA A 149 4.53 -5.75 -16.70
CA ALA A 149 4.30 -5.46 -18.11
C ALA A 149 4.78 -6.57 -19.07
N ARG A 150 5.85 -7.31 -18.74
CA ARG A 150 6.30 -8.46 -19.53
C ARG A 150 5.35 -9.65 -19.46
N ARG A 151 4.70 -9.85 -18.31
CA ARG A 151 3.78 -10.99 -18.08
C ARG A 151 2.43 -10.78 -18.72
N THR A 152 2.04 -9.53 -18.94
CA THR A 152 0.81 -9.22 -19.65
C THR A 152 0.95 -9.59 -21.13
N SER A 153 -0.02 -10.33 -21.66
CA SER A 153 -0.09 -10.66 -23.09
C SER A 153 -0.57 -9.48 -23.97
N THR A 154 -0.53 -8.26 -23.44
CA THR A 154 -0.99 -7.05 -24.13
C THR A 154 -0.03 -6.71 -25.27
N THR A 155 -0.58 -6.56 -26.47
CA THR A 155 0.21 -6.37 -27.70
C THR A 155 0.45 -4.88 -27.98
N SER A 156 -0.38 -3.98 -27.44
CA SER A 156 -0.25 -2.54 -27.63
C SER A 156 -0.18 -1.76 -26.32
N LEU A 157 0.35 -0.53 -26.39
CA LEU A 157 0.38 0.43 -25.29
C LEU A 157 -1.03 0.81 -24.81
N GLY A 158 -2.00 0.88 -25.73
CA GLY A 158 -3.40 1.16 -25.41
C GLY A 158 -4.03 0.05 -24.58
N ASP A 159 -3.80 -1.22 -24.96
CA ASP A 159 -4.31 -2.37 -24.21
C ASP A 159 -3.70 -2.43 -22.80
N PHE A 160 -2.41 -2.10 -22.68
CA PHE A 160 -1.75 -2.05 -21.38
C PHE A 160 -2.26 -0.91 -20.50
N SER A 161 -2.56 0.25 -21.08
CA SER A 161 -3.14 1.38 -20.36
C SER A 161 -4.53 1.05 -19.82
N ALA A 162 -5.39 0.44 -20.64
CA ALA A 162 -6.71 -0.04 -20.21
C ALA A 162 -6.60 -1.12 -19.12
N TYR A 163 -5.66 -2.05 -19.25
CA TYR A 163 -5.36 -3.06 -18.23
C TYR A 163 -4.95 -2.43 -16.90
N LEU A 164 -4.07 -1.41 -16.93
CA LEU A 164 -3.66 -0.69 -15.72
C LEU A 164 -4.84 0.03 -15.06
N GLU A 165 -5.71 0.67 -15.84
CA GLU A 165 -6.90 1.33 -15.30
C GLU A 165 -7.86 0.33 -14.64
N GLU A 166 -8.10 -0.83 -15.28
CA GLU A 166 -8.92 -1.89 -14.70
C GLU A 166 -8.33 -2.37 -13.37
N LEU A 167 -7.01 -2.55 -13.31
CA LEU A 167 -6.32 -3.03 -12.12
C LEU A 167 -6.32 -1.99 -10.99
N LEU A 168 -6.10 -0.72 -11.31
CA LEU A 168 -6.23 0.41 -10.38
C LEU A 168 -7.65 0.48 -9.77
N ASN A 169 -8.68 0.21 -10.58
CA ASN A 169 -10.08 0.25 -10.16
C ASN A 169 -10.53 -1.01 -9.39
N ALA A 170 -10.02 -2.20 -9.72
CA ALA A 170 -10.49 -3.48 -9.19
C ALA A 170 -10.08 -3.73 -7.72
N SER A 171 -8.87 -3.32 -7.31
CA SER A 171 -8.46 -3.19 -5.90
C SER A 171 -6.96 -2.92 -5.79
N PRO A 172 -6.51 -1.88 -5.05
CA PRO A 172 -5.10 -1.58 -4.81
C PRO A 172 -4.46 -2.51 -3.76
N ARG A 173 -4.80 -3.81 -3.78
CA ARG A 173 -4.29 -4.84 -2.84
C ARG A 173 -2.92 -5.38 -3.25
N GLU A 174 -2.22 -4.67 -4.11
CA GLU A 174 -0.86 -5.02 -4.49
C GLU A 174 0.15 -4.36 -3.56
N GLY A 175 1.02 -5.20 -2.99
CA GLY A 175 2.14 -4.78 -2.16
C GLY A 175 3.34 -4.37 -2.97
N GLU A 176 4.27 -3.66 -2.34
CA GLU A 176 5.54 -3.28 -2.96
C GLU A 176 6.38 -4.51 -3.37
N ALA A 177 7.39 -4.27 -4.19
CA ALA A 177 8.34 -5.32 -4.56
C ALA A 177 9.01 -5.89 -3.30
N PRO A 178 9.00 -7.22 -3.10
CA PRO A 178 9.70 -7.80 -1.96
C PRO A 178 11.20 -7.59 -2.15
N LEU A 179 11.82 -6.84 -1.26
CA LEU A 179 13.27 -6.83 -1.13
C LEU A 179 13.65 -7.99 -0.22
N GLU A 180 14.53 -8.90 -0.65
CA GLU A 180 15.18 -9.81 0.30
C GLU A 180 16.28 -9.04 1.03
N ALA A 181 15.89 -8.30 2.08
CA ALA A 181 16.84 -7.61 2.93
C ALA A 181 17.18 -8.48 4.15
N ALA A 182 18.37 -9.05 4.17
CA ALA A 182 18.94 -9.62 5.39
C ALA A 182 18.94 -8.54 6.50
N GLY A 183 18.43 -8.88 7.69
CA GLY A 183 18.34 -7.94 8.81
C GLY A 183 17.17 -6.96 8.80
N SER A 184 16.12 -7.20 8.01
CA SER A 184 14.90 -6.37 8.00
C SER A 184 13.75 -6.96 8.83
N VAL A 185 12.92 -6.08 9.38
CA VAL A 185 11.68 -6.44 10.08
C VAL A 185 10.60 -6.78 9.06
N ARG A 186 9.92 -7.92 9.21
CA ARG A 186 8.82 -8.31 8.32
C ARG A 186 7.46 -7.93 8.92
N LEU A 187 6.76 -7.02 8.25
CA LEU A 187 5.38 -6.63 8.55
C LEU A 187 4.43 -7.52 7.73
N MET A 188 3.64 -8.33 8.42
CA MET A 188 2.69 -9.22 7.78
C MET A 188 1.43 -9.40 8.62
N THR A 189 0.39 -9.91 8.00
CA THR A 189 -0.82 -10.30 8.73
C THR A 189 -0.62 -11.67 9.37
N VAL A 190 -1.34 -11.95 10.46
CA VAL A 190 -1.33 -13.27 11.11
C VAL A 190 -1.62 -14.39 10.12
N HIS A 191 -2.56 -14.19 9.20
CA HIS A 191 -2.87 -15.15 8.14
C HIS A 191 -1.67 -15.45 7.24
N ALA A 192 -0.93 -14.41 6.83
CA ALA A 192 0.26 -14.55 5.97
C ALA A 192 1.44 -15.21 6.70
N SER A 193 1.43 -15.24 8.04
CA SER A 193 2.46 -15.90 8.84
C SER A 193 2.26 -17.42 8.99
N LYS A 194 1.12 -17.96 8.56
CA LYS A 194 0.80 -19.38 8.75
C LYS A 194 1.83 -20.28 8.07
N GLY A 195 2.46 -21.15 8.85
CA GLY A 195 3.52 -22.06 8.37
C GLY A 195 4.93 -21.44 8.35
N LEU A 196 5.06 -20.17 8.77
CA LEU A 196 6.35 -19.52 8.99
C LEU A 196 6.67 -19.49 10.49
N GLU A 197 7.94 -19.38 10.84
CA GLU A 197 8.42 -19.24 12.21
C GLU A 197 9.52 -18.18 12.26
N PHE A 198 9.57 -17.43 13.36
CA PHE A 198 10.48 -16.31 13.54
C PHE A 198 11.12 -16.34 14.93
N PRO A 199 12.42 -16.01 15.06
CA PRO A 199 13.09 -15.86 16.35
C PRO A 199 12.33 -14.92 17.30
N VAL A 200 11.93 -13.76 16.78
CA VAL A 200 11.20 -12.74 17.54
C VAL A 200 9.90 -12.40 16.82
N VAL A 201 8.79 -12.41 17.54
CA VAL A 201 7.47 -12.01 17.04
C VAL A 201 6.92 -10.89 17.91
N VAL A 202 6.46 -9.81 17.25
CA VAL A 202 5.77 -8.70 17.91
C VAL A 202 4.31 -8.71 17.47
N LEU A 203 3.39 -8.82 18.43
CA LEU A 203 1.95 -8.67 18.22
C LEU A 203 1.49 -7.35 18.83
N PRO A 204 1.41 -6.27 18.04
CA PRO A 204 0.94 -4.99 18.53
C PRO A 204 -0.59 -4.87 18.41
N ASP A 205 -1.14 -3.78 18.96
CA ASP A 205 -2.57 -3.44 18.90
C ASP A 205 -3.54 -4.52 19.46
N LEU A 206 -3.12 -5.33 20.44
CA LEU A 206 -3.95 -6.40 21.01
C LEU A 206 -5.25 -5.90 21.68
N GLY A 207 -5.31 -4.62 22.04
CA GLY A 207 -6.49 -3.95 22.61
C GLY A 207 -7.57 -3.60 21.56
N ARG A 208 -7.30 -3.76 20.27
CA ARG A 208 -8.26 -3.44 19.21
C ARG A 208 -9.39 -4.47 19.18
N GLY A 209 -10.61 -4.03 19.47
CA GLY A 209 -11.82 -4.86 19.33
C GLY A 209 -12.46 -4.75 17.95
N SER A 210 -13.30 -5.72 17.60
CA SER A 210 -14.09 -5.66 16.37
C SER A 210 -15.10 -4.50 16.37
N PRO A 211 -15.32 -3.84 15.22
CA PRO A 211 -16.44 -2.92 15.08
C PRO A 211 -17.77 -3.68 15.22
N PRO A 212 -18.84 -3.04 15.75
CA PRO A 212 -20.14 -3.68 15.82
C PRO A 212 -20.68 -3.99 14.42
N ASN A 213 -21.26 -5.18 14.24
CA ASN A 213 -21.95 -5.54 13.01
C ASN A 213 -23.18 -4.63 12.81
N ARG A 214 -23.18 -3.83 11.75
CA ARG A 214 -24.26 -2.90 11.37
C ARG A 214 -25.00 -3.34 10.12
N GLU A 215 -24.74 -4.55 9.62
CA GLU A 215 -25.35 -5.04 8.40
C GLU A 215 -26.85 -5.25 8.55
N THR A 216 -27.60 -4.83 7.53
CA THR A 216 -29.06 -4.92 7.51
C THR A 216 -29.57 -6.33 7.25
N TRP A 217 -28.71 -7.20 6.75
CA TRP A 217 -29.00 -8.58 6.40
C TRP A 217 -27.77 -9.45 6.62
N LEU A 218 -27.99 -10.74 6.89
CA LEU A 218 -26.95 -11.75 7.01
C LEU A 218 -27.31 -12.93 6.12
N ALA A 219 -26.33 -13.54 5.47
CA ALA A 219 -26.52 -14.76 4.70
C ALA A 219 -25.88 -15.94 5.44
N GLN A 220 -26.69 -16.94 5.78
CA GLN A 220 -26.21 -18.14 6.45
C GLN A 220 -26.75 -19.40 5.80
N ARG A 221 -25.94 -20.47 5.84
CA ARG A 221 -26.30 -21.77 5.27
C ARG A 221 -27.53 -22.38 5.96
N SER A 222 -27.67 -22.18 7.27
CA SER A 222 -28.74 -22.77 8.07
C SER A 222 -30.08 -22.02 7.98
N TYR A 223 -30.04 -20.70 7.73
CA TYR A 223 -31.22 -19.83 7.80
C TYR A 223 -31.52 -19.07 6.49
N GLY A 224 -30.69 -19.22 5.46
CA GLY A 224 -30.78 -18.42 4.24
C GLY A 224 -30.46 -16.95 4.50
N PHE A 225 -31.31 -16.05 4.01
CA PHE A 225 -31.17 -14.62 4.25
C PHE A 225 -31.95 -14.19 5.49
N ALA A 226 -31.23 -13.71 6.49
CA ALA A 226 -31.80 -13.18 7.72
C ALA A 226 -31.80 -11.65 7.66
N LEU A 227 -32.98 -11.02 7.75
CA LEU A 227 -33.16 -9.59 7.52
C LEU A 227 -33.57 -8.84 8.80
N ARG A 228 -33.12 -7.59 8.93
CA ARG A 228 -33.81 -6.62 9.79
C ARG A 228 -35.08 -6.15 9.08
N LEU A 229 -36.24 -6.38 9.68
CA LEU A 229 -37.54 -6.04 9.14
C LEU A 229 -38.03 -4.71 9.71
N ARG A 230 -38.90 -4.01 8.99
CA ARG A 230 -39.60 -2.86 9.56
C ARG A 230 -40.72 -3.36 10.47
N ASP A 231 -40.80 -2.82 11.67
CA ASP A 231 -41.93 -3.04 12.55
C ASP A 231 -43.16 -2.22 12.10
N GLU A 232 -44.26 -2.33 12.84
CA GLU A 232 -45.51 -1.61 12.57
C GLU A 232 -45.36 -0.08 12.61
N ARG A 233 -44.29 0.43 13.23
CA ARG A 233 -43.96 1.87 13.31
C ARG A 233 -43.02 2.30 12.18
N GLY A 234 -42.64 1.39 11.29
CA GLY A 234 -41.70 1.61 10.20
C GLY A 234 -40.24 1.55 10.62
N GLU A 235 -39.95 1.26 11.89
CA GLU A 235 -38.59 1.20 12.44
C GLU A 235 -37.93 -0.14 12.14
N ARG A 236 -36.65 -0.15 11.79
CA ARG A 236 -35.93 -1.39 11.45
C ARG A 236 -35.57 -2.16 12.73
N ALA A 237 -36.24 -3.28 12.96
CA ALA A 237 -36.00 -4.20 14.06
C ALA A 237 -35.40 -5.55 13.60
N PRO A 238 -34.52 -6.18 14.39
CA PRO A 238 -33.98 -7.49 14.06
C PRO A 238 -35.05 -8.57 14.19
N SER A 239 -35.33 -9.28 13.09
CA SER A 239 -36.20 -10.46 13.08
C SER A 239 -35.61 -11.59 13.94
N THR A 240 -36.43 -12.58 14.32
CA THR A 240 -35.95 -13.75 15.06
C THR A 240 -34.84 -14.48 14.31
N ALA A 241 -35.01 -14.68 13.00
CA ALA A 241 -33.99 -15.28 12.15
C ALA A 241 -32.68 -14.46 12.16
N TYR A 242 -32.77 -13.13 12.12
CA TYR A 242 -31.59 -12.25 12.20
C TYR A 242 -30.88 -12.37 13.54
N ARG A 243 -31.60 -12.47 14.66
CA ARG A 243 -30.98 -12.63 15.99
C ARG A 243 -30.24 -13.96 16.12
N LEU A 244 -30.84 -15.04 15.64
CA LEU A 244 -30.21 -16.37 15.62
C LEU A 244 -28.98 -16.38 14.72
N ALA A 245 -29.10 -15.84 13.50
CA ALA A 245 -27.98 -15.72 12.59
C ALA A 245 -26.84 -14.89 13.20
N LEU A 246 -27.14 -13.72 13.77
CA LEU A 246 -26.13 -12.87 14.38
C LEU A 246 -25.41 -13.58 15.55
N HIS A 247 -26.15 -14.33 16.36
CA HIS A 247 -25.56 -15.11 17.47
C HIS A 247 -24.60 -16.17 16.95
N ASP A 248 -24.99 -16.93 15.93
CA ASP A 248 -24.13 -17.97 15.34
C ASP A 248 -22.90 -17.38 14.66
N GLU A 249 -23.06 -16.25 13.95
CA GLU A 249 -21.94 -15.52 13.33
C GLU A 249 -20.95 -15.05 14.40
N GLN A 250 -21.43 -14.48 15.50
CA GLN A 250 -20.59 -14.05 16.62
C GLN A 250 -19.80 -15.22 17.23
N GLN A 251 -20.42 -16.39 17.39
CA GLN A 251 -19.71 -17.58 17.88
C GLN A 251 -18.63 -18.06 16.91
N MET A 252 -18.92 -18.06 15.61
CA MET A 252 -17.95 -18.44 14.58
C MET A 252 -16.79 -17.44 14.51
N GLU A 253 -17.08 -16.14 14.54
CA GLU A 253 -16.07 -15.08 14.58
C GLU A 253 -15.19 -15.19 15.82
N GLN A 254 -15.79 -15.46 17.00
CA GLN A 254 -15.03 -15.65 18.23
C GLN A 254 -14.09 -16.85 18.15
N ALA A 255 -14.57 -17.99 17.63
CA ALA A 255 -13.75 -19.18 17.44
C ALA A 255 -12.64 -18.97 16.39
N GLU A 256 -12.87 -18.15 15.38
CA GLU A 256 -11.84 -17.75 14.41
C GLU A 256 -10.82 -16.79 15.04
N HIS A 257 -11.28 -15.82 15.83
CA HIS A 257 -10.40 -14.91 16.58
C HIS A 257 -9.45 -15.67 17.52
N GLU A 258 -9.95 -16.69 18.21
CA GLU A 258 -9.12 -17.52 19.10
C GLU A 258 -8.10 -18.36 18.30
N ARG A 259 -8.51 -18.93 17.16
CA ARG A 259 -7.61 -19.66 16.27
C ARG A 259 -6.51 -18.76 15.70
N LEU A 260 -6.85 -17.52 15.32
CA LEU A 260 -5.87 -16.56 14.84
C LEU A 260 -4.89 -16.14 15.94
N LEU A 261 -5.36 -15.92 17.16
CA LEU A 261 -4.48 -15.67 18.30
C LEU A 261 -3.52 -16.84 18.51
N TYR A 262 -4.02 -18.07 18.51
CA TYR A 262 -3.18 -19.27 18.62
C TYR A 262 -2.12 -19.34 17.51
N VAL A 263 -2.50 -19.11 16.26
CA VAL A 263 -1.55 -19.07 15.14
C VAL A 263 -0.48 -18.01 15.39
N ALA A 264 -0.86 -16.80 15.78
CA ALA A 264 0.05 -15.68 16.02
C ALA A 264 1.07 -15.97 17.13
N LEU A 265 0.60 -16.51 18.27
CA LEU A 265 1.46 -16.84 19.42
C LEU A 265 2.47 -17.95 19.07
N THR A 266 2.05 -18.94 18.28
CA THR A 266 2.86 -20.11 17.89
C THR A 266 3.82 -19.85 16.72
N ARG A 267 3.92 -18.61 16.21
CA ARG A 267 4.95 -18.28 15.19
C ARG A 267 6.32 -18.00 15.80
N THR A 268 6.41 -17.90 17.12
CA THR A 268 7.62 -17.47 17.84
C THR A 268 8.51 -18.63 18.21
N ILE A 269 9.83 -18.47 18.07
CA ILE A 269 10.84 -19.43 18.54
C ILE A 269 11.44 -18.97 19.88
N ASP A 270 11.96 -17.73 19.95
CA ASP A 270 12.72 -17.24 21.11
C ASP A 270 11.94 -16.22 21.96
N TYR A 271 11.48 -15.12 21.35
CA TYR A 271 10.87 -14.00 22.09
C TYR A 271 9.54 -13.53 21.49
N LEU A 272 8.51 -13.49 22.33
CA LEU A 272 7.19 -12.98 21.99
C LEU A 272 6.94 -11.66 22.71
N ILE A 273 6.68 -10.60 21.95
CA ILE A 273 6.36 -9.27 22.48
C ILE A 273 4.88 -8.98 22.20
N LEU A 274 4.13 -8.75 23.26
CA LEU A 274 2.70 -8.48 23.23
C LEU A 274 2.46 -7.02 23.64
N SER A 275 1.76 -6.24 22.80
CA SER A 275 1.47 -4.84 23.07
C SER A 275 0.02 -4.50 22.75
N GLY A 276 -0.64 -3.74 23.62
CA GLY A 276 -2.01 -3.29 23.41
C GLY A 276 -2.41 -2.25 24.46
N ASP A 277 -3.41 -1.45 24.11
CA ASP A 277 -3.98 -0.43 24.99
C ASP A 277 -5.18 -0.98 25.79
N GLU A 278 -5.17 -0.77 27.10
CA GLU A 278 -6.24 -1.18 28.02
C GLU A 278 -7.48 -0.27 27.98
N THR A 279 -7.39 0.93 27.39
CA THR A 279 -8.52 1.89 27.36
C THR A 279 -9.81 1.30 26.74
N HIS A 280 -9.69 0.26 25.91
CA HIS A 280 -10.78 -0.38 25.19
C HIS A 280 -11.29 -1.69 25.82
N ARG A 281 -11.01 -1.94 27.11
CA ARG A 281 -11.32 -3.18 27.85
C ARG A 281 -12.75 -3.71 27.75
N LYS A 282 -13.73 -2.87 27.38
CA LYS A 282 -15.14 -3.27 27.23
C LYS A 282 -15.45 -4.08 25.96
N LYS A 283 -14.51 -4.21 25.02
CA LYS A 283 -14.68 -5.02 23.81
C LYS A 283 -13.97 -6.37 23.98
N GLN A 284 -14.58 -7.45 23.49
CA GLN A 284 -13.88 -8.72 23.30
C GLN A 284 -12.69 -8.48 22.36
N ASN A 285 -11.47 -8.59 22.90
CA ASN A 285 -10.21 -8.41 22.18
C ASN A 285 -9.14 -9.36 22.74
N TRP A 286 -8.05 -9.54 22.00
CA TRP A 286 -6.98 -10.48 22.39
C TRP A 286 -6.29 -10.08 23.68
N LEU A 287 -6.11 -8.79 23.96
CA LEU A 287 -5.49 -8.32 25.21
C LEU A 287 -6.30 -8.73 26.43
N ALA A 288 -7.63 -8.59 26.40
CA ALA A 288 -8.51 -8.98 27.50
C ALA A 288 -8.47 -10.50 27.75
N THR A 289 -8.46 -11.30 26.68
CA THR A 289 -8.32 -12.76 26.78
C THR A 289 -6.99 -13.14 27.43
N LEU A 290 -5.88 -12.51 27.01
CA LEU A 290 -4.55 -12.79 27.56
C LEU A 290 -4.42 -12.34 29.03
N LEU A 291 -4.91 -11.14 29.37
CA LEU A 291 -4.88 -10.65 30.74
C LEU A 291 -5.72 -11.51 31.69
N ALA A 292 -6.85 -12.05 31.24
CA ALA A 292 -7.67 -12.96 32.03
C ALA A 292 -6.92 -14.27 32.37
N ILE A 293 -6.06 -14.75 31.46
CA ILE A 293 -5.21 -15.93 31.68
C ILE A 293 -4.06 -15.59 32.63
N VAL A 294 -3.34 -14.50 32.37
CA VAL A 294 -2.15 -14.11 33.16
C VAL A 294 -2.52 -13.71 34.58
N GLN A 295 -3.67 -13.07 34.82
CA GLN A 295 -4.14 -12.73 36.17
C GLN A 295 -4.54 -13.93 37.04
N GLN A 296 -4.59 -15.15 36.48
CA GLN A 296 -4.83 -16.37 37.25
C GLN A 296 -3.53 -16.99 37.81
N ASP A 297 -2.36 -16.61 37.26
CA ASP A 297 -1.05 -17.07 37.72
C ASP A 297 -0.30 -15.91 38.41
N ASP A 298 -0.34 -15.86 39.75
CA ASP A 298 0.33 -14.88 40.62
C ASP A 298 1.87 -14.78 40.41
N ALA A 299 2.48 -15.62 39.56
CA ALA A 299 3.92 -15.71 39.35
C ALA A 299 4.45 -14.96 38.11
N ALA A 300 3.59 -14.53 37.18
CA ALA A 300 4.04 -13.82 35.98
C ALA A 300 4.00 -12.30 36.23
N VAL A 301 5.06 -11.78 36.84
CA VAL A 301 5.31 -10.33 36.85
C VAL A 301 5.41 -9.90 35.38
N LEU A 302 4.34 -9.27 34.88
CA LEU A 302 4.38 -8.44 33.68
C LEU A 302 5.27 -7.24 34.01
N ALA A 303 6.59 -7.45 34.06
CA ALA A 303 7.52 -6.35 34.15
C ALA A 303 7.28 -5.53 32.87
N PRO A 304 6.85 -4.27 32.97
CA PRO A 304 6.72 -3.44 31.78
C PRO A 304 8.06 -3.47 31.07
N LEU A 305 8.03 -3.82 29.79
CA LEU A 305 9.21 -3.79 28.93
C LEU A 305 9.79 -2.39 29.08
N GLN A 306 10.98 -2.25 29.66
CA GLN A 306 11.63 -0.94 29.75
C GLN A 306 11.96 -0.50 28.33
N ILE A 307 11.09 0.31 27.76
CA ILE A 307 11.34 0.94 26.47
C ILE A 307 12.42 1.98 26.73
N TYR A 308 13.66 1.66 26.36
CA TYR A 308 14.72 2.65 26.30
C TYR A 308 14.38 3.63 25.18
N HIS A 309 13.85 4.79 25.54
CA HIS A 309 13.76 5.92 24.63
C HIS A 309 15.20 6.36 24.33
N HIS A 310 15.72 5.98 23.17
CA HIS A 310 16.96 6.57 22.69
C HIS A 310 16.63 7.97 22.19
N THR A 311 16.70 8.96 23.08
CA THR A 311 16.74 10.38 22.67
C THR A 311 18.06 10.62 21.92
N PRO A 312 18.03 11.14 20.69
CA PRO A 312 19.24 11.44 19.92
C PRO A 312 19.90 12.74 20.42
N SER A 313 20.28 12.78 21.70
CA SER A 313 20.94 13.95 22.30
C SER A 313 22.21 13.66 23.10
N ASP A 314 22.61 12.40 23.27
CA ASP A 314 23.85 12.07 24.00
C ASP A 314 24.94 11.54 23.06
N THR A 315 25.35 12.40 22.12
CA THR A 315 26.64 12.30 21.44
C THR A 315 27.23 13.70 21.24
N VAL A 316 27.58 14.39 22.34
CA VAL A 316 28.77 15.26 22.40
C VAL A 316 29.26 15.37 23.85
N ALA A 317 30.29 14.61 24.19
CA ALA A 317 31.42 15.03 25.01
C ALA A 317 32.63 14.15 24.68
#